data_AF-A0A8T3XP98-F1
#
_entry.id   AF-A0A8T3XP98-F1
#
_cell.length_a   1.000
_cell.length_b   1.000
_cell.length_c   1.000
_cell.angle_alpha   90.00
_cell.angle_beta   90.00
_cell.angle_gamma   90.00
#
_symmetry.space_group_name_H-M   'P 1'
#
loop_
_entity.id
_entity.type
_entity.pdbx_description
1 polymer ?
#
loop_
_entity_poly.entity_id
_entity_poly.type
_entity_poly.pdbx_seq_one_letter_code
_entity_poly.pdbx_strand_id
1 'polypeptide(L)' 'MLKNSKVYVAETKNKGKGLFATCDIKKNEVIFIVKGKIRKEDKWCGSQSIKRDQDGLV' A
#
# COMPACT_ATOMS: atom_id res chain seq x y z
N MET A 1 -3.20 -8.67 21.05
CA MET A 1 -3.82 -7.49 20.42
C MET A 1 -3.08 -6.25 20.90
N LEU A 2 -2.56 -5.40 20.00
CA LEU A 2 -1.95 -4.12 20.39
C LEU A 2 -3.07 -3.23 20.95
N LYS A 3 -3.09 -3.07 22.27
CA LYS A 3 -4.24 -2.54 23.03
C LYS A 3 -4.52 -1.04 22.83
N ASN A 4 -3.87 -0.37 21.87
CA ASN A 4 -3.96 1.07 21.60
C ASN A 4 -3.59 1.43 20.15
N SER A 5 -4.00 0.64 19.16
CA SER A 5 -3.81 1.03 17.76
C SER A 5 -4.89 2.03 17.35
N LYS A 6 -4.49 3.19 16.81
CA LYS A 6 -5.40 4.21 16.22
C LYS A 6 -6.05 3.77 14.90
N VAL A 7 -5.72 2.56 14.45
CA VAL A 7 -6.21 1.96 13.22
C VAL A 7 -6.53 0.49 13.42
N TYR A 8 -7.47 -0.02 12.63
CA TYR A 8 -7.78 -1.44 12.49
C TYR A 8 -7.71 -1.86 11.03
N VAL A 9 -7.53 -3.17 10.79
CA VAL A 9 -7.51 -3.76 9.45
C VAL A 9 -8.84 -4.44 9.19
N ALA A 10 -9.44 -4.19 8.03
CA ALA A 10 -10.66 -4.86 7.60
C ALA A 10 -10.66 -5.12 6.09
N GLU A 11 -11.44 -6.10 5.65
CA GLU A 11 -11.65 -6.37 4.22
C GLU A 11 -12.51 -5.27 3.60
N THR A 12 -12.14 -4.87 2.39
CA THR A 12 -12.94 -4.00 1.52
C THR A 12 -13.71 -4.85 0.53
N LYS A 13 -14.80 -4.31 -0.02
CA LYS A 13 -15.68 -5.06 -0.93
C LYS A 13 -14.97 -5.60 -2.18
N ASN A 14 -13.87 -4.97 -2.61
CA ASN A 14 -13.32 -5.17 -3.95
C ASN A 14 -11.80 -4.92 -4.07
N LYS A 15 -11.08 -4.59 -2.99
CA LYS A 15 -9.63 -4.30 -3.02
C LYS A 15 -8.82 -5.04 -1.96
N GLY A 16 -9.41 -6.07 -1.33
CA GLY A 16 -8.79 -6.79 -0.22
C GLY A 16 -8.72 -5.94 1.05
N LYS A 17 -7.66 -6.10 1.84
CA LYS A 17 -7.54 -5.48 3.17
C LYS A 17 -7.19 -3.99 3.11
N GLY A 18 -7.93 -3.19 3.86
CA GLY A 18 -7.68 -1.77 4.11
C GLY A 18 -7.37 -1.48 5.59
N LEU A 19 -6.82 -0.29 5.83
CA LEU A 19 -6.59 0.28 7.16
C LEU A 19 -7.62 1.39 7.41
N PHE A 20 -8.27 1.34 8.57
CA PHE A 20 -9.34 2.25 8.96
C PHE A 20 -9.05 2.87 10.31
N ALA A 21 -9.33 4.16 10.48
CA ALA A 21 -9.10 4.86 11.74
C ALA A 21 -10.14 4.45 12.80
N THR A 22 -9.72 4.33 14.05
CA THR A 22 -10.62 4.13 15.20
C THR A 22 -10.96 5.44 15.92
N CYS A 23 -10.33 6.55 15.53
CA CYS A 23 -10.50 7.88 16.11
C CYS A 23 -10.15 8.97 15.09
N ASP A 24 -10.49 10.21 15.39
CA ASP A 24 -10.06 11.37 14.60
C ASP A 24 -8.53 11.47 14.58
N ILE A 25 -7.99 11.84 13.41
CA ILE A 25 -6.56 11.99 13.17
C ILE A 25 -6.26 13.45 12.86
N LYS A 26 -5.33 14.06 13.60
CA LYS A 26 -4.93 15.45 13.37
C LYS A 26 -4.05 15.58 12.13
N LYS A 27 -4.07 16.76 11.51
CA LYS A 27 -3.13 17.08 10.42
C LYS A 27 -1.69 16.89 10.91
N ASN A 28 -0.86 16.23 10.10
CA ASN A 28 0.54 15.87 10.38
C ASN A 28 0.76 14.85 11.52
N GLU A 29 -0.28 14.15 11.95
CA GLU A 29 -0.15 13.10 12.95
C GLU A 29 0.41 11.80 12.35
N VAL A 30 1.39 11.19 13.01
CA VAL A 30 1.92 9.88 12.62
C VAL A 30 1.00 8.78 13.12
N ILE A 31 0.47 7.98 12.19
CA ILE A 31 -0.53 6.93 12.48
C ILE A 31 0.13 5.59 12.76
N PHE A 32 1.10 5.17 11.92
CA PHE A 32 1.89 3.95 12.12
C PHE A 32 3.22 4.05 11.35
N ILE A 33 4.19 3.22 11.75
CA ILE A 33 5.50 3.09 11.10
C ILE A 33 5.59 1.68 10.53
N VAL A 34 5.92 1.56 9.25
CA VAL A 34 6.08 0.26 8.58
C VAL A 34 7.56 -0.14 8.58
N LYS A 35 7.84 -1.36 9.01
CA LYS A 35 9.15 -1.99 8.81
C LYS A 35 9.13 -2.73 7.48
N GLY A 36 9.99 -2.32 6.55
CA GLY A 36 10.14 -2.94 5.23
C GLY A 36 11.58 -3.39 4.97
N LYS A 37 11.75 -4.41 4.14
CA LYS A 37 13.07 -4.75 3.59
C LYS A 37 13.43 -3.74 2.51
N ILE A 38 14.57 -3.06 2.66
CA ILE A 38 15.14 -2.24 1.59
C ILE A 38 15.92 -3.18 0.68
N ARG A 39 15.52 -3.32 -0.58
CA ARG A 39 16.28 -4.06 -1.59
C ARG A 39 17.07 -3.06 -2.43
N LYS A 40 18.38 -3.27 -2.54
CA LYS A 40 19.21 -2.60 -3.56
C LYS A 40 18.82 -3.22 -4.90
N GLU A 41 18.59 -2.37 -5.90
CA GLU A 41 18.10 -2.74 -7.23
C GLU A 41 18.93 -3.88 -7.81
N ASP A 42 18.22 -4.92 -8.31
CA ASP A 42 18.71 -6.03 -9.15
C ASP A 42 17.66 -7.18 -9.22
N LYS A 43 16.67 -7.18 -8.32
CA LYS A 43 15.62 -8.23 -8.28
C LYS A 43 14.21 -7.68 -8.09
N TRP A 44 13.86 -6.64 -8.85
CA TRP A 44 12.46 -6.25 -9.06
C TRP A 44 11.98 -6.81 -10.40
N CYS A 45 11.30 -7.96 -10.36
CA CYS A 45 10.70 -8.58 -11.54
C CYS A 45 9.29 -8.01 -11.88
N GLY A 46 8.92 -6.86 -11.30
CA GLY A 46 7.57 -6.29 -11.36
C GLY A 46 7.35 -5.18 -12.40
N SER A 47 8.34 -4.81 -13.21
CA SER A 47 8.10 -3.94 -14.36
C SER A 47 7.72 -4.80 -15.56
N GLN A 48 6.43 -5.14 -15.70
CA GLN A 48 5.91 -5.37 -17.05
C GLN A 48 5.98 -4.01 -17.74
N SER A 49 7.03 -3.81 -18.53
CA SER A 49 7.08 -2.75 -19.52
C SER A 49 5.83 -2.91 -20.38
N ILE A 50 4.89 -1.98 -20.26
CA ILE A 50 3.88 -1.78 -21.30
C ILE A 50 4.69 -1.43 -22.54
N LYS A 51 4.91 -2.42 -23.41
CA LYS A 51 5.43 -2.15 -24.75
C LYS A 51 4.33 -1.34 -25.42
N ARG A 52 4.55 -0.03 -25.55
CA ARG A 52 3.83 0.73 -26.57
C ARG A 52 4.41 0.21 -27.87
N ASP A 53 3.72 -0.71 -28.50
CA ASP A 53 4.00 -1.04 -29.87
C ASP A 53 3.77 0.25 -30.66
N GLN A 54 4.84 0.76 -31.27
CA GLN A 54 4.74 1.70 -32.39
C GLN A 54 4.07 0.91 -33.50
N ASP A 55 2.75 0.85 -33.46
CA ASP A 55 1.79 0.63 -34.55
C ASP A 55 0.46 0.25 -33.88
N GLY A 56 -0.61 1.00 -34.21
CA GLY A 56 -1.78 1.15 -33.35
C GLY A 56 -2.69 -0.08 -33.13
N LEU A 57 -3.56 0.08 -32.11
CA LEU A 57 -4.83 -0.65 -31.87
C LEU A 57 -4.76 -2.19 -31.77
N VAL A 58 -4.88 -2.71 -30.53
CA VAL A 58 -6.10 -3.35 -29.97
C VAL A 58 -6.14 -3.10 -28.46
#